data_AF-A0A383RIL6-F1
#
_entry.id   AF-A0A383RIL6-F1
#
_cell.length_a   1.000
_cell.length_b   1.000
_cell.length_c   1.000
_cell.angle_alpha   90.00
_cell.angle_beta   90.00
_cell.angle_gamma   90.00
#
_symmetry.space_group_name_H-M   'P 1'
#
loop_
_entity.id
_entity.type
_entity.pdbx_description
1 polymer ?
#
loop_
_entity_poly.entity_id
_entity_poly.type
_entity_poly.pdbx_seq_one_letter_code
_entity_poly.pdbx_strand_id
1 'polypeptide(L)' 'MEKKVPQISLSEDEFIELLLLARQNNKEATLRLIQHFEDDILYLSKFINMPSEDAVQSIKLELLQLIKHGSYGCITSD' A
#
# COMPACT_ATOMS: atom_id res chain seq x y z
N MET A 1 -25.36 12.51 1.55
CA MET A 1 -25.01 11.23 2.21
C MET A 1 -23.51 11.07 2.10
N GLU A 2 -22.78 11.51 3.12
CA GLU A 2 -21.35 11.24 3.24
C GLU A 2 -21.20 9.77 3.60
N LYS A 3 -20.83 8.96 2.60
CA LYS A 3 -20.48 7.56 2.84
C LYS A 3 -19.20 7.57 3.65
N LYS A 4 -19.31 7.40 4.97
CA LYS A 4 -18.22 6.93 5.83
C LYS A 4 -17.63 5.72 5.12
N VAL A 5 -16.45 5.88 4.53
CA VAL A 5 -15.70 4.76 3.97
C VAL A 5 -15.44 3.88 5.19
N PRO A 6 -16.08 2.69 5.28
CA PRO A 6 -15.92 1.85 6.45
C PRO A 6 -14.43 1.57 6.56
N GLN A 7 -13.86 1.74 7.75
CA GLN A 7 -12.51 1.24 8.01
C GLN A 7 -12.51 -0.22 7.60
N ILE A 8 -11.85 -0.48 6.49
CA ILE A 8 -11.94 -1.75 5.78
C ILE A 8 -11.18 -2.71 6.67
N SER A 9 -11.84 -3.38 7.61
CA SER A 9 -11.24 -4.50 8.32
C SER A 9 -11.17 -5.64 7.31
N LEU A 10 -10.12 -5.63 6.48
CA LEU A 10 -9.84 -6.74 5.57
C LEU A 10 -9.56 -7.95 6.44
N SER A 11 -10.32 -9.03 6.24
CA SER A 11 -9.94 -10.33 6.76
C SER A 11 -8.67 -10.80 6.05
N GLU A 12 -7.91 -11.68 6.69
CA GLU A 12 -6.64 -12.19 6.15
C GLU A 12 -6.83 -12.80 4.74
N ASP A 13 -7.91 -13.56 4.53
CA ASP A 13 -8.26 -14.14 3.23
C ASP A 13 -8.49 -13.06 2.15
N GLU A 14 -9.28 -12.02 2.47
CA GLU A 14 -9.55 -10.90 1.55
C GLU A 14 -8.28 -10.12 1.21
N PHE A 15 -7.37 -9.97 2.18
CA PHE A 15 -6.06 -9.36 1.96
C PHE A 15 -5.22 -10.20 0.99
N ILE A 16 -5.18 -11.52 1.17
CA ILE A 16 -4.44 -12.44 0.29
C ILE A 16 -5.01 -12.39 -1.12
N GLU A 17 -6.33 -12.40 -1.28
CA GLU A 17 -6.99 -12.27 -2.59
C GLU A 17 -6.66 -10.94 -3.27
N LEU A 18 -6.75 -9.81 -2.55
CA LEU A 18 -6.38 -8.50 -3.06
C LEU A 18 -4.90 -8.44 -3.45
N LEU A 19 -4.02 -9.05 -2.68
CA LEU A 19 -2.58 -9.12 -2.97
C LEU A 19 -2.32 -9.91 -4.26
N LEU A 20 -2.97 -11.06 -4.43
CA LEU A 20 -2.91 -11.88 -5.63
C LEU A 20 -3.40 -11.11 -6.87
N LEU A 21 -4.52 -10.40 -6.76
CA LEU A 21 -5.08 -9.59 -7.83
C LEU A 21 -4.16 -8.41 -8.16
N ALA A 22 -3.63 -7.72 -7.15
CA ALA A 22 -2.71 -6.61 -7.35
C ALA A 22 -1.42 -7.06 -8.05
N ARG A 23 -0.89 -8.24 -7.73
CA ARG A 23 0.23 -8.88 -8.46
C ARG A 23 -0.10 -9.18 -9.92
N GLN A 24 -1.36 -9.46 -10.23
CA GLN A 24 -1.85 -9.63 -11.61
C GLN A 24 -2.09 -8.30 -12.34
N ASN A 25 -1.52 -7.19 -11.86
CA ASN A 25 -1.72 -5.83 -12.39
C ASN A 25 -3.16 -5.32 -12.26
N ASN A 26 -3.96 -5.86 -11.33
CA ASN A 26 -5.29 -5.32 -11.04
C ASN A 26 -5.16 -3.99 -10.28
N LYS A 27 -5.49 -2.89 -10.96
CA LYS A 27 -5.43 -1.54 -10.42
C LYS A 27 -6.41 -1.31 -9.27
N GLU A 28 -7.61 -1.88 -9.35
CA GLU A 28 -8.62 -1.75 -8.29
C GLU A 28 -8.18 -2.44 -7.01
N ALA A 29 -7.63 -3.66 -7.11
CA ALA A 29 -7.12 -4.39 -5.95
C ALA A 29 -5.95 -3.65 -5.29
N THR A 30 -5.05 -3.12 -6.11
CA THR A 30 -3.92 -2.29 -5.66
C THR A 30 -4.40 -1.03 -4.94
N LEU A 31 -5.37 -0.32 -5.50
CA LEU A 31 -5.92 0.89 -4.89
C LEU A 31 -6.63 0.59 -3.57
N ARG A 32 -7.38 -0.51 -3.49
CA ARG A 32 -8.00 -0.97 -2.24
C ARG A 32 -6.96 -1.27 -1.16
N LEU A 33 -5.88 -1.95 -1.53
CA LEU A 33 -4.74 -2.21 -0.64
C LEU A 33 -4.13 -0.91 -0.11
N ILE A 34 -3.86 0.06 -0.99
CA ILE A 34 -3.29 1.35 -0.59
C ILE A 34 -4.26 2.14 0.32
N GLN A 35 -5.57 2.12 0.01
CA GLN A 35 -6.58 2.78 0.84
C GLN A 35 -6.71 2.15 2.22
N HIS A 36 -6.58 0.82 2.32
CA HIS A 36 -6.60 0.12 3.58
C HIS A 36 -5.47 0.59 4.51
N PHE A 37 -4.26 0.77 3.97
CA PHE A 37 -3.11 1.28 4.71
C PHE A 37 -3.02 2.81 4.74
N GLU A 38 -4.01 3.57 4.27
CA GLU A 38 -3.86 5.03 4.14
C GLU A 38 -3.67 5.72 5.50
N ASP A 39 -4.38 5.26 6.53
CA ASP A 39 -4.22 5.73 7.90
C ASP A 39 -2.82 5.39 8.45
N ASP A 40 -2.34 4.17 8.21
CA ASP A 40 -0.98 3.73 8.59
C ASP A 40 0.09 4.52 7.84
N ILE A 41 -0.08 4.77 6.54
CA ILE A 41 0.83 5.58 5.72
C ILE A 41 0.92 7.00 6.28
N LEU A 42 -0.22 7.60 6.64
CA LEU A 42 -0.26 8.94 7.21
C LEU A 42 0.32 8.96 8.63
N TYR A 43 0.18 7.88 9.38
CA TYR A 43 0.81 7.74 10.69
C TYR A 43 2.33 7.62 10.57
N LEU A 44 2.80 6.71 9.71
CA LEU A 44 4.22 6.45 9.45
C LEU A 44 4.92 7.67 8.85
N SER A 45 4.24 8.45 8.01
CA SER A 45 4.82 9.66 7.41
C SER A 45 5.25 10.69 8.45
N LYS A 46 4.63 10.72 9.64
CA LYS A 46 5.03 11.59 10.76
C LYS A 46 6.36 11.20 11.40
N PHE A 47 6.81 9.97 11.20
CA PHE A 47 8.08 9.45 11.73
C PHE A 47 9.22 9.56 10.71
N ILE A 48 8.91 9.83 9.45
CA ILE A 48 9.90 10.03 8.41
C ILE A 48 10.38 11.48 8.47
N ASN A 49 11.70 11.68 8.47
CA ASN A 49 12.32 13.01 8.47
C ASN A 49 12.29 13.64 7.06
N MET A 50 11.09 13.75 6.48
CA MET A 50 10.77 14.31 5.16
C MET A 50 9.47 15.13 5.25
N PRO A 51 9.20 16.02 4.30
CA PRO A 51 7.88 16.64 4.19
C PRO A 51 6.79 15.56 4.08
N SER A 52 5.65 15.81 4.72
CA SER A 52 4.56 14.84 4.84
C SER A 52 4.04 14.36 3.48
N GLU A 53 4.03 15.22 2.47
CA GLU A 53 3.61 14.87 1.11
C GLU A 53 4.57 13.85 0.48
N ASP A 54 5.88 14.12 0.49
CA ASP A 54 6.89 13.20 -0.02
C ASP A 54 6.92 11.88 0.77
N ALA A 55 6.85 11.94 2.10
CA ALA A 55 6.84 10.75 2.94
C ALA A 55 5.66 9.82 2.62
N VAL A 56 4.45 10.38 2.46
CA VAL A 56 3.26 9.61 2.06
C VAL A 56 3.44 8.98 0.68
N GLN A 57 3.97 9.74 -0.29
CA GLN A 57 4.20 9.21 -1.65
C GLN A 57 5.28 8.11 -1.65
N SER A 58 6.36 8.27 -0.90
CA SER A 58 7.42 7.28 -0.76
C SER A 58 6.88 5.96 -0.19
N ILE A 59 6.09 6.01 0.89
CA ILE A 59 5.51 4.79 1.47
C ILE A 59 4.52 4.13 0.50
N LYS A 60 3.66 4.91 -0.17
CA LYS A 60 2.71 4.38 -1.19
C LYS A 60 3.45 3.68 -2.33
N LEU A 61 4.55 4.27 -2.79
CA LEU A 61 5.35 3.73 -3.88
C LEU A 61 6.11 2.47 -3.46
N GLU A 62 6.74 2.47 -2.28
CA GLU A 62 7.38 1.29 -1.69
C GLU A 62 6.39 0.14 -1.51
N LEU A 63 5.20 0.41 -0.99
CA LEU A 63 4.13 -0.58 -0.83
C LEU A 63 3.73 -1.18 -2.19
N LEU A 64 3.55 -0.35 -3.21
CA LEU A 64 3.24 -0.79 -4.57
C LEU A 64 4.34 -1.70 -5.14
N GLN A 65 5.60 -1.31 -4.95
CA GLN A 65 6.76 -2.10 -5.37
C GLN A 65 6.81 -3.44 -4.65
N LEU A 66 6.61 -3.45 -3.32
CA LEU A 66 6.51 -4.64 -2.49
C LEU A 66 5.45 -5.61 -3.00
N ILE A 67 4.25 -5.10 -3.28
CA ILE A 67 3.14 -5.91 -3.79
C ILE A 67 3.52 -6.49 -5.15
N LYS A 68 4.08 -5.68 -6.06
CA LYS A 68 4.37 -6.09 -7.44
C LYS A 68 5.56 -7.05 -7.54
N HIS A 69 6.63 -6.80 -6.81
CA HIS A 69 7.87 -7.57 -6.89
C HIS A 69 7.96 -8.70 -5.85
N GLY A 70 7.11 -8.71 -4.81
CA GLY A 70 6.91 -9.82 -3.86
C GLY A 70 8.15 -10.29 -3.10
N SER A 71 9.30 -9.63 -3.31
CA SER A 71 10.58 -9.92 -2.74
C SER A 71 11.40 -8.64 -2.93
N TYR A 72 12.06 -8.17 -1.86
CA TYR A 72 13.24 -7.34 -2.05
C TYR A 72 14.27 -8.24 -2.74
N GLY A 73 14.14 -8.42 -4.05
CA GLY A 73 15.26 -8.78 -4.88
C GLY A 73 16.28 -7.71 -4.61
N CYS A 74 17.31 -8.07 -3.85
CA CYS A 74 18.52 -7.28 -3.73
C CYS A 74 18.84 -6.80 -5.13
N ILE A 75 18.67 -5.49 -5.36
CA ILE A 75 19.27 -4.79 -6.48
C ILE A 75 20.77 -4.87 -6.19
N THR A 76 21.36 -6.03 -6.48
CA THR A 76 22.79 -6.11 -6.79
C THR A 76 22.93 -5.31 -8.06
N SER A 77 23.39 -4.07 -7.92
CA SER A 77 24.01 -3.33 -9.01
C SER A 77 25.08 -4.23 -9.63
N ASP A 78 24.92 -4.53 -10.93
CA ASP A 78 26.03 -4.89 -11.81
C ASP A 78 26.24 -3.70 -12.76
#